data_AF-A0A9X5HF68-F1
#
_entry.id   AF-A0A9X5HF68-F1
#
_cell.length_a   1.000
_cell.length_b   1.000
_cell.length_c   1.000
_cell.angle_alpha   90.00
_cell.angle_beta   90.00
_cell.angle_gamma   90.00
#
_symmetry.space_group_name_H-M   'P 1'
#
loop_
_entity.id
_entity.type
_entity.pdbx_description
1 polymer ?
#
loop_
_entity_poly.entity_id
_entity_poly.type
_entity_poly.pdbx_seq_one_letter_code
_entity_poly.pdbx_strand_id
1 'polypeptide(L)'
;MSDDAIRLVTIGRMLRRRGRLLTVLVVLGALTGFGASLVFPPRYTTSASVLLPGAWEERVLLTQAEIATSTVVTDRTAEELGWAGVDGEELRKRVRAEVTDGNIIKISGTAGSPAKAQLLSDELARQFVTFSARIVDETADPTAAAGPDQLRQMVLTTSRRITELADAADPGRTVESVQTRTELAKLRTALQEAVGKLNQGDSNAAGSRLVVMGPAARPTGEAPPSRVQLIAAGAVLFFLLAVVGHLTAARVNRRLRSEPEIAAALGSGLLGGVDVAARRGVH
;
A
#
# COMPACT_ATOMS: atom_id res chain seq x y z
N MET A 1 37.72 30.65 -11.75
CA MET A 1 36.30 30.21 -11.85
C MET A 1 35.78 30.32 -13.29
N SER A 2 36.61 30.00 -14.30
CA SER A 2 36.33 30.39 -15.70
C SER A 2 36.35 29.24 -16.71
N ASP A 3 36.91 28.07 -16.34
CA ASP A 3 37.02 26.91 -17.25
C ASP A 3 35.71 26.14 -17.43
N ASP A 4 34.84 26.08 -16.42
CA ASP A 4 33.55 25.38 -16.52
C ASP A 4 32.57 26.09 -17.46
N ALA A 5 32.56 27.42 -17.46
CA ALA A 5 31.72 28.22 -18.37
C ALA A 5 32.14 28.04 -19.84
N ILE A 6 33.45 27.95 -20.10
CA ILE A 6 33.99 27.74 -21.45
C ILE A 6 33.68 26.31 -21.94
N ARG A 7 33.73 25.31 -21.05
CA ARG A 7 33.30 23.93 -21.37
C ARG A 7 31.81 23.84 -21.68
N LEU A 8 30.94 24.50 -20.90
CA LEU A 8 29.49 24.51 -21.12
C LEU A 8 29.08 25.19 -22.44
N VAL A 9 29.70 26.33 -22.78
CA VAL A 9 29.44 27.03 -24.05
C VAL A 9 29.91 26.19 -25.25
N THR A 10 31.02 25.47 -25.11
CA THR A 10 31.54 24.60 -26.17
C THR A 10 30.66 23.36 -26.36
N ILE A 11 30.22 22.73 -25.26
CA ILE A 11 29.27 21.61 -25.26
C ILE A 11 27.93 22.07 -25.88
N GLY A 12 27.41 23.24 -25.50
CA GLY A 12 26.17 23.79 -26.06
C GLY A 12 26.24 24.10 -27.56
N ARG A 13 27.41 24.52 -28.06
CA ARG A 13 27.62 24.79 -29.50
C ARG A 13 27.75 23.49 -30.31
N MET A 14 28.35 22.45 -29.73
CA MET A 14 28.44 21.11 -30.33
C MET A 14 27.06 20.43 -30.39
N LEU A 15 26.26 20.57 -29.32
CA LEU A 15 24.88 20.10 -29.25
C LEU A 15 23.98 20.78 -30.29
N ARG A 16 24.17 22.08 -30.53
CA ARG A 16 23.43 22.84 -31.56
C ARG A 16 23.70 22.35 -32.98
N ARG A 17 24.94 21.94 -33.32
CA ARG A 17 25.29 21.54 -34.69
C ARG A 17 24.70 20.17 -35.09
N ARG A 18 24.33 19.35 -34.11
CA ARG A 18 23.65 18.05 -34.32
C ARG A 18 22.30 17.94 -33.60
N GLY A 19 21.69 19.08 -33.25
CA GLY A 19 20.41 19.12 -32.53
C GLY A 19 19.32 18.29 -33.20
N ARG A 20 19.30 18.24 -34.54
CA ARG A 20 18.36 17.41 -35.32
C ARG A 20 18.43 15.91 -34.94
N LEU A 21 19.63 15.35 -34.75
CA LEU A 21 19.79 13.93 -34.41
C LEU A 21 19.33 13.64 -32.97
N LEU A 22 19.58 14.57 -32.04
CA LEU A 22 19.05 14.50 -30.67
C LEU A 22 17.53 14.55 -30.68
N THR A 23 16.93 15.49 -31.42
CA THR A 23 15.47 15.58 -31.54
C THR A 23 14.89 14.29 -32.12
N VAL A 24 15.49 13.72 -33.16
CA VAL A 24 15.02 12.44 -33.75
C VAL A 24 15.09 11.30 -32.74
N LEU A 25 16.18 11.17 -31.97
CA LEU A 25 16.30 10.12 -30.95
C LEU A 25 15.32 10.31 -29.80
N VAL A 26 15.10 11.54 -29.33
CA VAL A 26 14.10 11.85 -28.31
C VAL A 26 12.69 11.48 -28.80
N VAL A 27 12.36 11.84 -30.04
CA VAL A 27 11.06 11.48 -30.65
C VAL A 27 10.94 9.96 -30.79
N LEU A 28 11.99 9.26 -31.20
CA LEU A 28 12.01 7.80 -31.29
C LEU A 28 11.82 7.15 -29.91
N GLY A 29 12.44 7.71 -28.87
CA GLY A 29 12.24 7.27 -27.48
C GLY A 29 10.81 7.52 -26.98
N ALA A 30 10.23 8.69 -27.30
CA ALA A 30 8.85 8.99 -26.99
C ALA A 30 7.88 8.04 -27.70
N LEU A 31 8.12 7.72 -28.97
CA LEU A 31 7.37 6.73 -29.74
C LEU A 31 7.51 5.31 -29.16
N THR A 32 8.70 4.95 -28.70
CA THR A 32 8.95 3.66 -28.03
C THR A 32 8.19 3.58 -26.70
N GLY A 33 8.21 4.66 -25.91
CA GLY A 33 7.43 4.77 -24.67
C GLY A 33 5.92 4.74 -24.93
N PHE A 34 5.45 5.37 -26.01
CA PHE A 34 4.08 5.27 -26.47
C PHE A 34 3.72 3.83 -26.89
N GLY A 35 4.57 3.15 -27.64
CA GLY A 35 4.41 1.74 -27.99
C GLY A 35 4.31 0.84 -26.76
N ALA A 36 5.18 1.07 -25.76
CA ALA A 36 5.10 0.36 -24.49
C ALA A 36 3.76 0.61 -23.76
N SER A 37 3.21 1.83 -23.84
CA SER A 37 1.90 2.16 -23.23
C SER A 37 0.72 1.41 -23.86
N LEU A 38 0.87 0.86 -25.08
CA LEU A 38 -0.15 0.01 -25.70
C LEU A 38 -0.10 -1.43 -25.14
N VAL A 39 1.08 -1.88 -24.71
CA VAL A 39 1.28 -3.21 -24.09
C VAL A 39 0.87 -3.18 -22.62
N PHE A 40 1.04 -2.05 -21.94
CA PHE A 40 0.63 -1.84 -20.54
C PHE A 40 -0.67 -1.03 -20.48
N PRO A 41 -1.85 -1.67 -20.44
CA PRO A 41 -3.12 -0.96 -20.41
C PRO A 41 -3.23 -0.07 -19.17
N PRO A 42 -3.98 1.05 -19.25
CA PRO A 42 -4.15 1.96 -18.14
C PRO A 42 -4.81 1.24 -16.96
N ARG A 43 -4.26 1.50 -15.77
CA ARG A 43 -4.79 0.98 -14.51
C ARG A 43 -5.35 2.13 -13.71
N TYR A 44 -6.40 1.86 -12.96
CA TYR A 44 -7.05 2.82 -12.07
C TYR A 44 -7.10 2.20 -10.69
N THR A 45 -6.64 2.94 -9.70
CA THR A 45 -6.61 2.51 -8.30
C THR A 45 -7.46 3.46 -7.48
N THR A 46 -8.35 2.92 -6.66
CA THR A 46 -9.08 3.67 -5.64
C THR A 46 -9.12 2.87 -4.36
N SER A 47 -9.62 3.48 -3.29
CA SER A 47 -9.64 2.91 -1.95
C SER A 47 -10.92 3.20 -1.20
N ALA A 48 -11.42 2.21 -0.48
CA ALA A 48 -12.44 2.35 0.55
C ALA A 48 -11.78 2.33 1.94
N SER A 49 -12.35 3.09 2.88
CA SER A 49 -11.84 3.17 4.27
C SER A 49 -12.77 2.40 5.21
N VAL A 50 -12.19 1.52 6.02
CA VAL A 50 -12.91 0.75 7.05
C VAL A 50 -12.38 1.17 8.42
N LEU A 51 -13.28 1.62 9.29
CA LEU A 51 -12.98 1.99 10.67
C LEU A 51 -12.99 0.76 11.58
N LEU A 52 -11.97 0.66 12.42
CA LEU A 52 -11.88 -0.30 13.51
C LEU A 52 -12.20 0.44 14.81
N PRO A 53 -13.38 0.22 15.42
CA PRO A 53 -13.74 0.91 16.65
C PRO A 53 -12.90 0.38 17.82
N GLY A 54 -12.48 1.29 18.71
CA GLY A 54 -11.73 0.93 19.93
C GLY A 54 -10.21 1.09 19.81
N ALA A 55 -9.50 0.68 20.87
CA ALA A 55 -8.05 0.73 20.95
C ALA A 55 -7.46 -0.60 20.46
N TRP A 56 -6.91 -0.59 19.25
CA TRP A 56 -6.27 -1.76 18.64
C TRP A 56 -4.75 -1.64 18.75
N GLU A 57 -4.09 -2.76 19.00
CA GLU A 57 -2.64 -2.83 18.92
C GLU A 57 -2.20 -2.90 17.45
N GLU A 58 -1.09 -2.25 17.12
CA GLU A 58 -0.59 -2.11 15.74
C GLU A 58 -0.41 -3.48 15.04
N ARG A 59 0.11 -4.47 15.77
CA ARG A 59 0.25 -5.85 15.29
C ARG A 59 -1.07 -6.49 14.89
N VAL A 60 -2.15 -6.20 15.63
CA VAL A 60 -3.49 -6.72 15.31
C VAL A 60 -4.07 -6.01 14.09
N LEU A 61 -3.82 -4.71 13.93
CA LEU A 61 -4.23 -3.95 12.74
C LEU A 61 -3.58 -4.49 11.47
N LEU A 62 -2.29 -4.87 11.53
CA LEU A 62 -1.59 -5.51 10.43
C LEU A 62 -2.22 -6.86 10.07
N THR A 63 -2.55 -7.68 11.07
CA THR A 63 -3.28 -8.94 10.84
C THR A 63 -4.64 -8.69 10.18
N GLN A 64 -5.37 -7.65 10.59
CA GLN A 64 -6.65 -7.29 9.97
C GLN A 64 -6.49 -6.86 8.50
N ALA A 65 -5.42 -6.12 8.18
CA ALA A 65 -5.11 -5.79 6.79
C ALA A 65 -4.76 -7.04 5.96
N GLU A 66 -4.03 -8.00 6.53
CA GLU A 66 -3.78 -9.29 5.87
C GLU A 66 -5.07 -10.08 5.66
N ILE A 67 -5.97 -10.11 6.65
CA ILE A 67 -7.28 -10.76 6.55
C ILE A 67 -8.12 -10.14 5.42
N ALA A 68 -8.08 -8.82 5.26
CA ALA A 68 -8.80 -8.11 4.20
C ALA A 68 -8.35 -8.51 2.78
N THR A 69 -7.15 -9.07 2.63
CA THR A 69 -6.61 -9.59 1.35
C THR A 69 -6.45 -11.11 1.33
N SER A 70 -7.05 -11.79 2.31
CA SER A 70 -7.01 -13.25 2.41
C SER A 70 -7.79 -13.92 1.28
N THR A 71 -7.38 -15.15 0.95
CA THR A 71 -8.00 -15.96 -0.11
C THR A 71 -9.51 -16.07 0.04
N VAL A 72 -10.01 -16.25 1.27
CA VAL A 72 -11.45 -16.38 1.54
C VAL A 72 -12.21 -15.10 1.17
N VAL A 73 -11.64 -13.94 1.48
CA VAL A 73 -12.26 -12.65 1.17
C VAL A 73 -12.17 -12.37 -0.33
N THR A 74 -11.03 -12.66 -0.97
CA THR A 74 -10.85 -12.44 -2.41
C THR A 74 -11.67 -13.40 -3.27
N ASP A 75 -11.85 -14.66 -2.86
CA ASP A 75 -12.65 -15.65 -3.59
C ASP A 75 -14.13 -15.26 -3.58
N ARG A 76 -14.68 -14.90 -2.42
CA ARG A 76 -16.06 -14.39 -2.31
C ARG A 76 -16.26 -13.10 -3.10
N THR A 77 -15.26 -12.22 -3.10
CA THR A 77 -15.31 -10.99 -3.91
C THR A 77 -15.33 -11.33 -5.41
N ALA A 78 -14.55 -12.32 -5.85
CA ALA A 78 -14.56 -12.77 -7.25
C ALA A 78 -15.90 -13.40 -7.65
N GLU A 79 -16.47 -14.23 -6.77
CA GLU A 79 -17.79 -14.83 -6.95
C GLU A 79 -18.89 -13.77 -7.10
N GLU A 80 -18.90 -12.77 -6.22
CA GLU A 80 -19.90 -11.69 -6.25
C GLU A 80 -19.75 -10.77 -7.47
N LEU A 81 -18.52 -10.45 -7.86
CA LEU A 81 -18.27 -9.58 -9.03
C LEU A 81 -18.56 -10.29 -10.35
N GLY A 82 -18.43 -11.62 -10.41
CA GLY A 82 -18.74 -12.43 -11.60
C GLY A 82 -17.95 -12.04 -12.85
N TRP A 83 -16.74 -11.48 -12.70
CA TRP A 83 -15.95 -11.02 -13.84
C TRP A 83 -15.32 -12.19 -14.59
N ALA A 84 -15.56 -12.25 -15.90
CA ALA A 84 -14.99 -13.29 -16.75
C ALA A 84 -13.46 -13.33 -16.67
N GLY A 85 -12.90 -14.50 -16.31
CA GLY A 85 -11.46 -14.74 -16.25
C GLY A 85 -10.75 -14.06 -15.08
N VAL A 86 -11.46 -13.68 -14.03
CA VAL A 86 -10.87 -13.12 -12.80
C VAL A 86 -11.29 -13.98 -11.62
N ASP A 87 -10.36 -14.76 -11.09
CA ASP A 87 -10.51 -15.54 -9.85
C ASP A 87 -9.96 -14.77 -8.64
N GLY A 88 -10.09 -15.36 -7.45
CA GLY A 88 -9.57 -14.73 -6.23
C GLY A 88 -8.04 -14.56 -6.23
N GLU A 89 -7.30 -15.44 -6.93
CA GLU A 89 -5.84 -15.29 -7.06
C GLU A 89 -5.48 -14.06 -7.88
N GLU A 90 -6.16 -13.83 -8.99
CA GLU A 90 -6.02 -12.64 -9.83
C GLU A 90 -6.48 -11.38 -9.12
N LEU A 91 -7.55 -11.44 -8.32
CA LEU A 91 -7.96 -10.31 -7.48
C LEU A 91 -6.91 -9.97 -6.44
N ARG A 92 -6.29 -10.96 -5.78
CA ARG A 92 -5.23 -10.75 -4.79
C ARG A 92 -4.03 -9.98 -5.34
N LYS A 93 -3.71 -10.14 -6.63
CA LYS A 93 -2.66 -9.36 -7.32
C LYS A 93 -3.05 -7.90 -7.58
N ARG A 94 -4.33 -7.56 -7.46
CA ARG A 94 -4.93 -6.27 -7.82
C ARG A 94 -5.44 -5.48 -6.61
N VAL A 95 -5.49 -6.10 -5.45
CA VAL A 95 -5.98 -5.50 -4.21
C VAL A 95 -4.84 -5.29 -3.22
N ARG A 96 -5.00 -4.30 -2.35
CA ARG A 96 -4.06 -4.00 -1.27
C ARG A 96 -4.83 -3.51 -0.06
N ALA A 97 -4.40 -3.89 1.13
CA ALA A 97 -4.92 -3.33 2.37
C ALA A 97 -3.77 -2.76 3.18
N GLU A 98 -3.94 -1.53 3.66
CA GLU A 98 -2.94 -0.81 4.43
C GLU A 98 -3.59 -0.16 5.64
N VAL A 99 -2.92 -0.17 6.79
CA VAL A 99 -3.37 0.54 7.98
C VAL A 99 -3.01 2.02 7.83
N THR A 100 -3.98 2.90 8.05
CA THR A 100 -3.85 4.36 7.96
C THR A 100 -4.48 4.99 9.20
N ASP A 101 -3.95 6.12 9.67
CA ASP A 101 -4.53 6.94 10.75
C ASP A 101 -4.90 6.15 12.03
N GLY A 102 -4.05 5.20 12.42
CA GLY A 102 -4.11 4.50 13.71
C GLY A 102 -5.22 3.44 13.84
N ASN A 103 -6.40 3.62 13.24
CA ASN A 103 -7.51 2.66 13.33
C ASN A 103 -8.34 2.52 12.05
N ILE A 104 -7.80 2.96 10.91
CA ILE A 104 -8.46 2.85 9.61
C ILE A 104 -7.70 1.83 8.76
N ILE A 105 -8.41 0.88 8.17
CA ILE A 105 -7.85 0.04 7.11
C ILE A 105 -8.32 0.59 5.77
N LYS A 106 -7.34 0.96 4.94
CA LYS A 106 -7.55 1.44 3.59
C LYS A 106 -7.45 0.26 2.62
N ILE A 107 -8.57 -0.11 2.03
CA ILE A 107 -8.70 -1.22 1.09
C ILE A 107 -8.69 -0.67 -0.33
N SER A 108 -7.61 -0.90 -1.05
CA SER A 108 -7.37 -0.40 -2.39
C SER A 108 -7.60 -1.47 -3.45
N GLY A 109 -8.29 -1.12 -4.53
CA GLY A 109 -8.60 -2.00 -5.65
C GLY A 109 -8.10 -1.39 -6.96
N THR A 110 -7.41 -2.20 -7.76
CA THR A 110 -6.87 -1.77 -9.05
C THR A 110 -7.56 -2.49 -10.21
N ALA A 111 -8.12 -1.73 -11.15
CA ALA A 111 -8.79 -2.29 -12.33
C ALA A 111 -8.52 -1.48 -13.60
N GLY A 112 -8.88 -2.05 -14.76
CA GLY A 112 -8.71 -1.40 -16.07
C GLY A 112 -9.70 -0.29 -16.39
N SER A 113 -10.65 0.02 -15.49
CA SER A 113 -11.56 1.15 -15.63
C SER A 113 -11.87 1.77 -14.27
N PRO A 114 -12.17 3.08 -14.18
CA PRO A 114 -12.51 3.73 -12.93
C PRO A 114 -13.71 3.09 -12.20
N ALA A 115 -14.75 2.72 -12.97
CA ALA A 115 -15.96 2.10 -12.42
C ALA A 115 -15.67 0.73 -11.82
N LYS A 116 -14.88 -0.12 -12.52
CA LYS A 116 -14.47 -1.42 -11.99
C LYS A 116 -13.57 -1.28 -10.77
N ALA A 117 -12.68 -0.28 -10.74
CA ALA A 117 -11.78 -0.07 -9.60
C ALA A 117 -12.58 0.29 -8.34
N GLN A 118 -13.58 1.17 -8.48
CA GLN A 118 -14.50 1.49 -7.40
C GLN A 118 -15.27 0.25 -6.93
N LEU A 119 -15.93 -0.46 -7.84
CA LEU A 119 -16.70 -1.67 -7.53
C LEU A 119 -15.86 -2.71 -6.79
N LEU A 120 -14.61 -2.92 -7.21
CA LEU A 120 -13.69 -3.84 -6.56
C LEU A 120 -13.35 -3.41 -5.13
N SER A 121 -13.02 -2.13 -4.92
CA SER A 121 -12.72 -1.61 -3.57
C SER A 121 -13.93 -1.68 -2.64
N ASP A 122 -15.11 -1.32 -3.15
CA ASP A 122 -16.36 -1.34 -2.39
C ASP A 122 -16.74 -2.76 -1.99
N GLU A 123 -16.66 -3.70 -2.94
CA GLU A 123 -17.05 -5.08 -2.68
C GLU A 123 -16.05 -5.78 -1.76
N LEU A 124 -14.74 -5.56 -1.95
CA LEU A 124 -13.74 -6.13 -1.06
C LEU A 124 -13.92 -5.62 0.39
N ALA A 125 -14.22 -4.33 0.55
CA ALA A 125 -14.50 -3.76 1.88
C ALA A 125 -15.75 -4.37 2.52
N ARG A 126 -16.82 -4.60 1.73
CA ARG A 126 -18.03 -5.27 2.20
C ARG A 126 -17.74 -6.70 2.65
N GLN A 127 -17.07 -7.49 1.81
CA GLN A 127 -16.74 -8.89 2.10
C GLN A 127 -15.82 -9.02 3.31
N PHE A 128 -14.86 -8.11 3.47
CA PHE A 128 -14.01 -8.06 4.67
C PHE A 128 -14.84 -7.84 5.94
N VAL A 129 -15.72 -6.84 5.96
CA VAL A 129 -16.59 -6.58 7.12
C VAL A 129 -17.52 -7.77 7.41
N THR A 130 -18.10 -8.37 6.38
CA THR A 130 -18.96 -9.57 6.52
C THR A 130 -18.18 -10.78 7.04
N PHE A 131 -16.95 -10.99 6.57
CA PHE A 131 -16.10 -12.08 7.01
C PHE A 131 -15.67 -11.93 8.46
N SER A 132 -15.24 -10.72 8.86
CA SER A 132 -14.85 -10.44 10.24
C SER A 132 -16.04 -10.54 11.19
N ALA A 133 -17.23 -10.09 10.79
CA ALA A 133 -18.45 -10.29 11.59
C ALA A 133 -18.76 -11.78 11.79
N ARG A 134 -18.61 -12.60 10.74
CA ARG A 134 -18.82 -14.05 10.84
C ARG A 134 -17.79 -14.73 11.74
N ILE A 135 -16.51 -14.34 11.69
CA ILE A 135 -15.50 -14.90 12.60
C ILE A 135 -15.87 -14.62 14.04
N VAL A 136 -16.31 -13.39 14.36
CA VAL A 136 -16.78 -13.04 15.71
C VAL A 136 -18.01 -13.86 16.10
N ASP A 137 -18.97 -14.04 15.20
CA ASP A 137 -20.17 -14.84 15.45
C ASP A 137 -19.90 -16.37 15.53
N GLU A 138 -18.88 -16.89 14.84
CA GLU A 138 -18.51 -18.32 14.82
C GLU A 138 -17.58 -18.70 15.97
N THR A 139 -16.75 -17.75 16.43
CA THR A 139 -15.98 -17.87 17.68
C THR A 139 -16.84 -17.63 18.92
N ALA A 140 -17.98 -16.94 18.76
CA ALA A 140 -19.08 -16.97 19.72
C ALA A 140 -19.79 -18.33 19.62
N ASP A 141 -19.25 -19.34 20.28
CA ASP A 141 -19.75 -20.70 20.37
C ASP A 141 -21.30 -20.76 20.46
N PRO A 142 -22.03 -21.48 19.59
CA PRO A 142 -23.50 -21.59 19.67
C PRO A 142 -24.00 -22.26 20.95
N THR A 143 -23.12 -22.93 21.71
CA THR A 143 -23.43 -23.38 23.08
C THR A 143 -23.33 -22.26 24.13
N ALA A 144 -22.67 -21.14 23.82
CA ALA A 144 -22.69 -19.91 24.61
C ALA A 144 -23.96 -19.05 24.38
N ALA A 145 -24.90 -19.49 23.53
CA ALA A 145 -26.25 -18.93 23.50
C ALA A 145 -27.06 -19.29 24.77
N ALA A 146 -26.62 -20.28 25.55
CA ALA A 146 -26.90 -20.42 26.97
C ALA A 146 -26.08 -19.37 27.73
N GLY A 147 -26.51 -18.11 27.60
CA GLY A 147 -25.63 -16.94 27.73
C GLY A 147 -24.89 -16.75 29.04
N PRO A 148 -23.96 -15.79 29.08
CA PRO A 148 -23.39 -15.27 30.32
C PRO A 148 -24.48 -14.85 31.32
N ASP A 149 -25.70 -14.53 30.87
CA ASP A 149 -26.88 -14.33 31.71
C ASP A 149 -27.37 -15.57 32.46
N GLN A 150 -27.30 -16.75 31.85
CA GLN A 150 -27.66 -18.01 32.50
C GLN A 150 -26.59 -18.41 33.53
N LEU A 151 -25.31 -18.21 33.21
CA LEU A 151 -24.20 -18.37 34.16
C LEU A 151 -24.30 -17.34 35.31
N ARG A 152 -24.67 -16.08 35.02
CA ARG A 152 -24.96 -15.03 36.01
C ARG A 152 -26.10 -15.44 36.94
N GLN A 153 -27.22 -15.92 36.39
CA GLN A 153 -28.33 -16.40 37.21
C GLN A 153 -27.94 -17.59 38.07
N MET A 154 -27.13 -18.52 37.54
CA MET A 154 -26.65 -19.68 38.27
C MET A 154 -25.71 -19.26 39.42
N VAL A 155 -24.81 -18.32 39.18
CA VAL A 155 -23.88 -17.75 40.17
C VAL A 155 -24.63 -16.96 41.25
N LEU A 156 -25.61 -16.14 40.86
CA LEU A 156 -26.44 -15.37 41.79
C LEU A 156 -27.31 -16.29 42.66
N THR A 157 -27.89 -17.34 42.06
CA THR A 157 -28.69 -18.34 42.77
C THR A 157 -27.83 -19.14 43.73
N THR A 158 -26.64 -19.56 43.30
CA THR A 158 -25.68 -20.29 44.12
C THR A 158 -25.18 -19.43 45.29
N SER A 159 -24.85 -18.16 45.03
CA SER A 159 -24.43 -17.21 46.06
C SER A 159 -25.52 -16.95 47.10
N ARG A 160 -26.79 -16.88 46.67
CA ARG A 160 -27.94 -16.75 47.57
C ARG A 160 -28.10 -17.98 48.45
N ARG A 161 -27.97 -19.18 47.87
CA ARG A 161 -28.02 -20.46 48.59
C ARG A 161 -26.90 -20.63 49.61
N ILE A 162 -25.68 -20.19 49.26
CA ILE A 162 -24.53 -20.14 50.18
C ILE A 162 -24.82 -19.20 51.35
N THR A 163 -25.46 -18.06 51.11
CA THR A 163 -25.85 -17.10 52.16
C THR A 163 -26.92 -17.71 53.07
N GLU A 164 -27.95 -18.35 52.51
CA GLU A 164 -28.98 -19.05 53.29
C GLU A 164 -28.40 -20.18 54.15
N LEU A 165 -27.44 -20.95 53.63
CA LEU A 165 -26.73 -21.99 54.39
C LEU A 165 -25.83 -21.39 55.49
N ALA A 166 -25.24 -20.22 55.27
CA ALA A 166 -24.41 -19.52 56.24
C ALA A 166 -25.21 -18.81 57.35
N ASP A 167 -26.44 -18.42 57.04
CA ASP A 167 -27.39 -17.83 57.99
C ASP A 167 -28.11 -18.91 58.81
N ALA A 168 -28.33 -20.10 58.23
CA ALA A 168 -28.83 -21.28 58.93
C ALA A 168 -27.78 -21.94 59.84
N ALA A 169 -26.49 -21.66 59.62
CA ALA A 169 -25.41 -22.10 60.49
C ALA A 169 -25.27 -21.18 61.73
N ASP A 170 -25.15 -21.83 62.90
CA ASP A 170 -25.15 -21.36 64.30
C ASP A 170 -24.63 -19.90 64.55
N PRO A 171 -25.21 -19.11 65.49
CA PRO A 171 -25.05 -17.65 65.59
C PRO A 171 -23.70 -17.12 66.12
N GLY A 172 -22.58 -17.73 65.76
CA GLY A 172 -21.25 -17.13 66.03
C GLY A 172 -20.72 -17.35 67.45
N ARG A 173 -21.05 -18.47 68.10
CA ARG A 173 -20.56 -18.77 69.46
C ARG A 173 -19.20 -19.49 69.50
N THR A 174 -18.63 -19.88 68.36
CA THR A 174 -17.34 -20.60 68.28
C THR A 174 -16.40 -19.95 67.26
N VAL A 175 -15.09 -19.97 67.53
CA VAL A 175 -14.03 -19.42 66.65
C VAL A 175 -14.07 -20.05 65.25
N GLU A 176 -14.46 -21.32 65.20
CA GLU A 176 -14.61 -22.11 63.97
C GLU A 176 -15.72 -21.56 63.06
N SER A 177 -16.86 -21.13 63.63
CA SER A 177 -17.95 -20.51 62.87
C SER A 177 -17.57 -19.16 62.23
N VAL A 178 -16.68 -18.40 62.89
CA VAL A 178 -16.15 -17.12 62.36
C VAL A 178 -15.16 -17.38 61.22
N GLN A 179 -14.35 -18.43 61.33
CA GLN A 179 -13.42 -18.83 60.29
C GLN A 179 -14.17 -19.32 59.03
N THR A 180 -15.21 -20.14 59.18
CA THR A 180 -16.04 -20.60 58.05
C THR A 180 -16.73 -19.43 57.34
N ARG A 181 -17.26 -18.44 58.08
CA ARG A 181 -17.84 -17.22 57.47
C ARG A 181 -16.82 -16.39 56.70
N THR A 182 -15.59 -16.31 57.20
CA THR A 182 -14.52 -15.55 56.54
C THR A 182 -14.11 -16.19 55.22
N GLU A 183 -13.98 -17.52 55.18
CA GLU A 183 -13.67 -18.26 53.94
C GLU A 183 -14.81 -18.15 52.92
N LEU A 184 -16.07 -18.18 53.37
CA LEU A 184 -17.23 -17.95 52.51
C LEU A 184 -17.26 -16.54 51.91
N ALA A 185 -16.88 -15.53 52.69
CA ALA A 185 -16.78 -14.15 52.23
C ALA A 185 -15.67 -13.97 51.19
N LYS A 186 -14.50 -14.62 51.39
CA LYS A 186 -13.42 -14.62 50.39
C LYS A 186 -13.85 -15.27 49.09
N LEU A 187 -14.53 -16.43 49.17
CA LEU A 187 -15.03 -17.13 47.99
C LEU A 187 -16.01 -16.25 47.21
N ARG A 188 -16.91 -15.54 47.91
CA ARG A 188 -17.84 -14.57 47.31
C ARG A 188 -17.11 -13.46 46.58
N THR A 189 -16.10 -12.84 47.20
CA THR A 189 -15.32 -11.75 46.58
C THR A 189 -14.58 -12.25 45.34
N ALA A 190 -13.94 -13.43 45.41
CA ALA A 190 -13.24 -14.03 44.28
C ALA A 190 -14.19 -14.33 43.10
N LEU A 191 -15.41 -14.79 43.40
CA LEU A 191 -16.42 -15.08 42.38
C LEU A 191 -16.97 -13.80 41.75
N GLN A 192 -17.19 -12.74 42.53
CA GLN A 192 -17.55 -11.41 42.02
C GLN A 192 -16.45 -10.80 41.15
N GLU A 193 -15.18 -10.96 41.54
CA GLU A 193 -14.03 -10.50 40.76
C GLU A 193 -13.89 -11.27 39.44
N ALA A 194 -14.09 -12.59 39.45
CA ALA A 194 -14.09 -13.42 38.25
C ALA A 194 -15.19 -13.01 37.26
N VAL A 195 -16.40 -12.72 37.74
CA VAL A 195 -17.50 -12.19 36.91
C VAL A 195 -17.16 -10.80 36.37
N GLY A 196 -16.52 -9.94 37.18
CA GLY A 196 -16.04 -8.64 36.75
C GLY A 196 -15.03 -8.74 35.61
N LYS A 197 -14.09 -9.69 35.69
CA LYS A 197 -13.10 -9.96 34.63
C LYS A 197 -13.74 -10.50 33.35
N LEU A 198 -14.77 -11.34 33.47
CA LEU A 198 -15.53 -11.86 32.33
C LEU A 198 -16.24 -10.71 31.56
N ASN A 199 -16.88 -9.78 32.27
CA ASN A 199 -17.56 -8.63 31.65
C ASN A 199 -16.60 -7.66 30.93
N GLN A 200 -15.37 -7.52 31.42
CA GLN A 200 -14.34 -6.72 30.74
C GLN A 200 -13.86 -7.40 29.44
N GLY A 201 -13.84 -8.73 29.38
CA GLY A 201 -13.54 -9.49 28.17
C GLY A 201 -14.61 -9.34 27.08
N ASP A 202 -15.89 -9.47 27.45
CA ASP A 202 -17.02 -9.39 26.50
C ASP A 202 -17.24 -7.98 25.93
N SER A 203 -16.94 -6.93 26.72
CA SER A 203 -17.07 -5.53 26.27
C SER A 203 -16.12 -5.19 25.12
N ASN A 204 -14.99 -5.90 25.00
CA ASN A 204 -14.07 -5.77 23.86
C ASN A 204 -14.62 -6.42 22.58
N ALA A 205 -15.49 -7.42 22.70
CA ALA A 205 -16.13 -8.08 21.55
C ALA A 205 -17.26 -7.21 20.95
N ALA A 206 -18.01 -6.49 21.78
CA ALA A 206 -19.07 -5.57 21.34
C ALA A 206 -18.55 -4.31 20.62
N GLY A 207 -17.28 -3.95 20.83
CA GLY A 207 -16.58 -2.89 20.08
C GLY A 207 -16.04 -3.32 18.70
N SER A 208 -16.15 -4.59 18.30
CA SER A 208 -15.47 -5.13 17.12
C SER A 208 -16.21 -4.96 15.78
N ARG A 209 -17.35 -4.25 15.76
CA ARG A 209 -18.13 -4.10 14.52
C ARG A 209 -17.46 -3.10 13.58
N LEU A 210 -16.64 -3.62 12.68
CA LEU A 210 -15.99 -2.87 11.60
C LEU A 210 -17.04 -2.07 10.80
N VAL A 211 -16.75 -0.81 10.51
CA VAL A 211 -17.67 0.08 9.77
C VAL A 211 -17.00 0.64 8.53
N VAL A 212 -17.61 0.45 7.36
CA VAL A 212 -17.16 1.12 6.13
C VAL A 212 -17.50 2.61 6.25
N MET A 213 -16.49 3.48 6.21
CA MET A 213 -16.66 4.93 6.37
C MET A 213 -17.35 5.59 5.17
N GLY A 214 -17.39 4.92 4.03
CA GLY A 214 -18.06 5.39 2.84
C GLY A 214 -17.62 4.62 1.59
N PRO A 215 -18.36 4.76 0.48
CA PRO A 215 -17.96 4.15 -0.79
C PRO A 215 -16.64 4.75 -1.29
N ALA A 216 -15.84 3.94 -1.97
CA ALA A 216 -14.62 4.35 -2.64
C ALA A 216 -14.92 5.45 -3.67
N ALA A 217 -14.11 6.51 -3.63
CA ALA A 217 -14.22 7.58 -4.60
C ALA A 217 -13.91 7.05 -6.02
N ARG A 218 -14.56 7.59 -7.05
CA ARG A 218 -14.17 7.26 -8.43
C ARG A 218 -12.80 7.84 -8.72
N PRO A 219 -11.81 7.03 -9.15
CA PRO A 219 -10.50 7.55 -9.47
C PRO A 219 -10.59 8.44 -10.71
N THR A 220 -10.05 9.66 -10.59
CA THR A 220 -10.07 10.68 -11.65
C THR A 220 -8.84 10.61 -12.56
N GLY A 221 -7.82 9.82 -12.21
CA GLY A 221 -6.58 9.68 -12.95
C GLY A 221 -6.05 8.24 -13.03
N GLU A 222 -5.15 8.01 -13.99
CA GLU A 222 -4.45 6.72 -14.16
C GLU A 222 -3.48 6.47 -13.00
N ALA A 223 -3.49 5.26 -12.46
CA ALA A 223 -2.49 4.78 -11.53
C ALA A 223 -1.14 4.62 -12.26
N PRO A 224 0.00 4.88 -11.58
CA PRO A 224 1.32 4.67 -12.16
C PRO A 224 1.57 3.22 -12.59
N PRO A 225 2.34 2.98 -13.67
CA PRO A 225 2.90 3.97 -14.59
C PRO A 225 1.84 4.50 -15.58
N SER A 226 1.66 5.82 -15.64
CA SER A 226 0.73 6.44 -16.59
C SER A 226 1.32 6.50 -18.00
N ARG A 227 0.46 6.67 -19.02
CA ARG A 227 0.94 6.81 -20.42
C ARG A 227 1.96 7.94 -20.57
N VAL A 228 1.71 9.07 -19.89
CA VAL A 228 2.61 10.23 -19.90
C VAL A 228 3.95 9.89 -19.27
N GLN A 229 3.97 9.12 -18.17
CA GLN A 229 5.20 8.68 -17.52
C GLN A 229 6.00 7.74 -18.41
N LEU A 230 5.37 6.78 -19.10
CA LEU A 230 6.05 5.87 -20.02
C LEU A 230 6.66 6.62 -21.23
N ILE A 231 5.93 7.56 -21.81
CA ILE A 231 6.42 8.41 -22.92
C ILE A 231 7.60 9.26 -22.45
N ALA A 232 7.46 9.93 -21.30
CA ALA A 232 8.52 10.77 -20.74
C ALA A 232 9.77 9.96 -20.39
N ALA A 233 9.60 8.78 -19.78
CA ALA A 233 10.71 7.89 -19.45
C ALA A 233 11.43 7.41 -20.72
N GLY A 234 10.69 7.01 -21.76
CA GLY A 234 11.27 6.62 -23.05
C GLY A 234 12.05 7.77 -23.72
N ALA A 235 11.49 8.98 -23.70
CA ALA A 235 12.14 10.17 -24.23
C ALA A 235 13.45 10.51 -23.49
N VAL A 236 13.42 10.48 -22.15
CA VAL A 236 14.59 10.74 -21.30
C VAL A 236 15.67 9.68 -21.52
N LEU A 237 15.30 8.40 -21.57
CA LEU A 237 16.24 7.31 -21.80
C LEU A 237 16.99 7.47 -23.13
N PHE A 238 16.27 7.72 -24.22
CA PHE A 238 16.89 7.93 -25.53
C PHE A 238 17.69 9.23 -25.60
N PHE A 239 17.26 10.27 -24.90
CA PHE A 239 18.06 11.49 -24.76
C PHE A 239 19.42 11.18 -24.12
N LEU A 240 19.43 10.45 -23.00
CA LEU A 240 20.66 10.08 -22.31
C LEU A 240 21.56 9.20 -23.19
N LEU A 241 20.98 8.20 -23.87
CA LEU A 241 21.73 7.37 -24.83
C LEU A 241 22.31 8.19 -25.98
N ALA A 242 21.56 9.18 -26.48
CA ALA A 242 22.04 10.08 -27.53
C ALA A 242 23.21 10.94 -27.04
N VAL A 243 23.15 11.47 -25.82
CA VAL A 243 24.24 12.24 -25.20
C VAL A 243 25.48 11.36 -25.02
N VAL A 244 25.33 10.17 -24.45
CA VAL A 244 26.45 9.22 -24.27
C VAL A 244 27.03 8.82 -25.62
N GLY A 245 26.19 8.45 -26.58
CA GLY A 245 26.60 8.12 -27.95
C GLY A 245 27.32 9.27 -28.65
N HIS A 246 26.93 10.52 -28.36
CA HIS A 246 27.62 11.68 -28.89
C HIS A 246 28.99 11.88 -28.25
N LEU A 247 29.11 11.73 -26.93
CA LEU A 247 30.38 11.83 -26.21
C LEU A 247 31.37 10.73 -26.63
N THR A 248 30.89 9.49 -26.78
CA THR A 248 31.71 8.38 -27.27
C THR A 248 32.13 8.59 -28.72
N ALA A 249 31.21 9.02 -29.60
CA ALA A 249 31.56 9.35 -30.98
C ALA A 249 32.57 10.50 -31.06
N ALA A 250 32.43 11.54 -30.24
CA ALA A 250 33.40 12.62 -30.16
C ALA A 250 34.77 12.14 -29.67
N ARG A 251 34.81 11.21 -28.71
CA ARG A 251 36.04 10.63 -28.16
C ARG A 251 36.74 9.66 -29.11
N VAL A 252 35.98 8.91 -29.91
CA VAL A 252 36.50 7.90 -30.84
C VAL A 252 36.88 8.50 -32.19
N ASN A 253 36.31 9.65 -32.55
CA ASN A 253 36.61 10.32 -33.82
C ASN A 253 38.02 10.93 -33.82
N ARG A 254 39.03 10.10 -34.06
CA ARG A 254 40.46 10.44 -34.23
C ARG A 254 40.77 11.20 -35.53
N ARG A 255 39.81 11.90 -36.12
CA ARG A 255 40.07 12.72 -37.31
C ARG A 255 40.69 14.03 -36.86
N LEU A 256 42.01 14.14 -37.09
CA LEU A 256 42.79 15.37 -36.93
C LEU A 256 42.08 16.48 -37.71
N ARG A 257 41.46 17.41 -37.00
CA ARG A 257 40.63 18.47 -37.62
C ARG A 257 41.07 19.85 -37.23
N SER A 258 41.80 19.97 -36.13
CA SER A 258 42.36 21.25 -35.70
C SER A 258 43.81 21.36 -36.17
N GLU A 259 44.21 22.56 -36.57
CA GLU A 259 45.59 22.92 -36.95
C GLU A 259 46.64 22.43 -35.93
N PRO A 260 46.44 22.56 -34.60
CA PRO A 260 47.39 22.03 -33.62
C PRO A 260 47.43 20.49 -33.55
N GLU A 261 46.30 19.79 -33.77
CA GLU A 261 46.28 18.33 -33.85
C GLU A 261 47.08 17.82 -35.05
N ILE A 262 46.92 18.47 -36.21
CA ILE A 262 47.64 18.12 -37.43
C ILE A 262 49.14 18.40 -37.26
N ALA A 263 49.52 19.56 -36.72
CA ALA A 263 50.92 19.92 -36.47
C ALA A 263 51.61 18.95 -35.51
N ALA A 264 50.92 18.55 -34.42
CA ALA A 264 51.42 17.59 -33.44
C ALA A 264 51.57 16.17 -34.04
N ALA A 265 50.64 15.73 -34.89
CA ALA A 265 50.75 14.45 -35.58
C ALA A 265 51.92 14.41 -36.59
N LEU A 266 52.29 15.57 -37.14
CA LEU A 266 53.44 15.74 -38.03
C LEU A 266 54.76 15.97 -37.26
N GLY A 267 54.75 15.96 -35.93
CA GLY A 267 55.93 16.22 -35.10
C GLY A 267 56.47 17.65 -35.21
N SER A 268 55.63 18.59 -35.67
CA SER A 268 56.01 19.98 -35.92
C SER A 268 55.32 20.94 -34.94
N GLY A 269 55.99 22.05 -34.61
CA GLY A 269 55.36 23.16 -33.89
C GLY A 269 54.44 23.95 -34.81
N LEU A 270 53.28 24.38 -34.30
CA LEU A 270 52.36 25.25 -35.06
C LEU A 270 53.00 26.64 -35.20
N LEU A 271 53.45 26.98 -36.41
CA LEU A 271 54.12 28.27 -36.68
C LEU A 271 53.15 29.43 -36.96
N GLY A 272 51.90 29.12 -37.31
CA GLY A 272 50.84 30.12 -37.56
C GLY A 272 49.73 29.57 -38.46
N GLY A 273 48.52 30.10 -38.31
CA GLY A 273 47.36 29.78 -39.15
C GLY A 273 47.08 30.90 -40.16
N VAL A 274 46.73 30.53 -41.40
CA VAL A 274 46.29 31.48 -42.43
C VAL A 274 44.84 31.16 -42.77
N ASP A 275 43.92 32.02 -42.34
CA ASP A 275 42.51 31.92 -42.70
C ASP A 275 42.33 32.31 -44.17
N VAL A 276 42.14 31.31 -45.03
CA VAL A 276 41.82 31.53 -46.44
C VAL A 276 40.33 31.77 -46.56
N ALA A 277 39.93 32.99 -46.94
CA ALA A 277 38.53 33.28 -47.24
C ALA A 277 38.07 32.41 -48.42
N ALA A 278 37.36 31.31 -48.12
CA ALA A 278 36.79 30.45 -49.14
C ALA A 278 35.82 31.29 -49.99
N ARG A 279 36.17 31.51 -51.26
CA ARG A 279 35.25 32.10 -52.24
C ARG A 279 34.00 31.22 -52.26
N ARG A 280 32.84 31.77 -51.90
CA ARG A 280 31.54 31.09 -52.04
C ARG A 280 31.48 30.52 -53.45
N GLY A 281 31.52 29.19 -53.57
CA GLY A 281 31.13 28.51 -54.78
C GLY A 281 29.71 28.95 -55.11
N VAL A 282 29.54 29.59 -56.25
CA VAL A 282 28.23 29.76 -56.86
C VAL A 282 27.83 28.37 -57.33
N HIS A 283 26.80 27.83 -56.67
CA HIS A 283 25.93 26.71 -57.02
C HIS A 283 26.51 25.50 -57.79
#